data_AF-A0AB37HRT3-F1
#
_entry.id   AF-A0AB37HRT3-F1
#
_cell.length_a   1.000
_cell.length_b   1.000
_cell.length_c   1.000
_cell.angle_alpha   90.00
_cell.angle_beta   90.00
_cell.angle_gamma   90.00
#
_symmetry.space_group_name_H-M   'P 1'
#
loop_
_entity.id
_entity.type
_entity.pdbx_description
1 polymer ?
#
loop_
_entity_poly.entity_id
_entity_poly.type
_entity_poly.pdbx_seq_one_letter_code
_entity_poly.pdbx_strand_id
1 'polypeptide(L)'
;MKQSFIVIGHGLTDLFEFQTLIEYNHERISDIIMLHTPLSKEKLSSACIIMKPTKGQHFQAIYMIMEGIKYPYPDSNKKFDLINEWANAYHIQVKGLDVKSRADFAEDELYFAYLKGALRLERYLPPLQ
;
A
#
# COMPACT_ATOMS: atom_id res chain seq x y z
N MET A 1 18.40 -7.36 -3.67
CA MET A 1 17.77 -6.25 -2.92
C MET A 1 16.68 -6.78 -1.99
N LYS A 2 16.65 -6.39 -0.71
CA LYS A 2 15.56 -6.79 0.22
C LYS A 2 14.34 -5.89 0.02
N GLN A 3 13.16 -6.48 -0.17
CA GLN A 3 11.87 -5.78 -0.23
C GLN A 3 11.02 -6.19 0.96
N SER A 4 10.54 -5.23 1.74
CA SER A 4 9.79 -5.53 2.97
C SER A 4 8.58 -4.63 3.12
N PHE A 5 7.46 -5.26 3.46
CA PHE A 5 6.31 -4.56 4.00
C PHE A 5 6.62 -4.10 5.42
N ILE A 6 6.28 -2.85 5.72
CA ILE A 6 6.38 -2.24 7.03
C ILE A 6 4.96 -1.79 7.38
N VAL A 7 4.28 -2.59 8.20
CA VAL A 7 2.93 -2.27 8.66
C VAL A 7 3.03 -1.17 9.69
N ILE A 8 2.51 0.01 9.37
CA ILE A 8 2.46 1.13 10.31
C ILE A 8 1.19 1.09 11.18
N GLY A 9 0.18 0.32 10.75
CA GLY A 9 -0.96 -0.04 11.58
C GLY A 9 -2.18 -0.48 10.78
N HIS A 10 -3.36 -0.34 11.40
CA HIS A 10 -4.65 -0.88 10.95
C HIS A 10 -5.82 0.13 11.09
N GLY A 11 -5.54 1.34 11.57
CA GLY A 11 -6.51 2.21 12.25
C GLY A 11 -6.56 3.65 11.73
N LEU A 12 -6.99 4.57 12.61
CA LEU A 12 -7.20 5.99 12.29
C LEU A 12 -5.94 6.83 12.55
N THR A 13 -5.22 6.56 13.63
CA THR A 13 -3.99 7.27 14.00
C THR A 13 -2.90 7.09 12.94
N ASP A 14 -2.83 5.88 12.37
CA ASP A 14 -1.84 5.50 11.35
C ASP A 14 -1.99 6.30 10.04
N LEU A 15 -3.17 6.88 9.82
CA LEU A 15 -3.45 7.71 8.64
C LEU A 15 -2.59 8.99 8.63
N PHE A 16 -2.32 9.58 9.80
CA PHE A 16 -1.48 10.77 9.91
C PHE A 16 0.01 10.48 9.75
N GLU A 17 0.46 9.28 10.17
CA GLU A 17 1.81 8.81 9.84
C GLU A 17 1.93 8.56 8.33
N PHE A 18 0.91 7.99 7.69
CA PHE A 18 0.86 7.83 6.24
C PHE A 18 0.93 9.18 5.51
N GLN A 19 0.23 10.21 5.99
CA GLN A 19 0.33 11.58 5.48
C GLN A 19 1.77 12.10 5.60
N THR A 20 2.37 11.97 6.79
CA THR A 20 3.75 12.41 7.07
C THR A 20 4.75 11.72 6.14
N LEU A 21 4.58 10.42 5.90
CA LEU A 21 5.41 9.67 4.95
C LEU A 21 5.31 10.23 3.53
N ILE A 22 4.10 10.61 3.07
CA ILE A 22 3.92 11.27 1.77
C ILE A 22 4.64 12.62 1.76
N GLU A 23 4.34 13.49 2.73
CA GLU A 23 4.86 14.86 2.79
C GLU A 23 6.40 14.90 2.77
N TYR A 24 7.05 14.13 3.63
CA TYR A 24 8.50 14.19 3.79
C TYR A 24 9.28 13.29 2.83
N ASN A 25 8.62 12.34 2.14
CA ASN A 25 9.32 11.39 1.26
C ASN A 25 8.81 11.35 -0.18
N HIS A 26 7.91 12.25 -0.59
CA HIS A 26 7.29 12.27 -1.92
C HIS A 26 8.27 12.05 -3.09
N GLU A 27 9.46 12.67 -3.07
CA GLU A 27 10.47 12.49 -4.12
C GLU A 27 10.97 11.03 -4.27
N ARG A 28 10.94 10.29 -3.16
CA ARG A 28 11.35 8.88 -3.10
C ARG A 28 10.17 7.93 -3.30
N ILE A 29 8.93 8.40 -3.29
CA ILE A 29 7.78 7.54 -3.60
C ILE A 29 7.86 7.12 -5.08
N SER A 30 7.69 5.82 -5.32
CA SER A 30 7.47 5.25 -6.66
C SER A 30 5.97 5.29 -6.96
N ASP A 31 5.18 4.71 -6.06
CA ASP A 31 3.75 4.53 -6.27
C ASP A 31 3.01 4.51 -4.93
N ILE A 32 1.76 4.96 -4.95
CA ILE A 32 0.80 4.77 -3.86
C ILE A 32 -0.32 3.87 -4.38
N ILE A 33 -0.52 2.72 -3.73
CA ILE A 33 -1.44 1.67 -4.18
C ILE A 33 -2.47 1.38 -3.10
N MET A 34 -3.74 1.35 -3.49
CA MET A 34 -4.84 0.83 -2.70
C MET A 34 -5.06 -0.64 -3.07
N LEU A 35 -4.89 -1.53 -2.10
CA LEU A 35 -5.07 -2.97 -2.26
C LEU A 35 -6.45 -3.35 -1.75
N HIS A 36 -7.37 -3.65 -2.65
CA HIS A 36 -8.78 -3.87 -2.35
C HIS A 36 -9.09 -5.36 -2.18
N THR A 37 -9.99 -5.70 -1.25
CA THR A 37 -10.41 -7.10 -1.03
C THR A 37 -11.93 -7.26 -1.25
N PRO A 38 -12.44 -6.97 -2.47
CA PRO A 38 -13.89 -6.89 -2.72
C PRO A 38 -14.63 -8.22 -2.50
N LEU A 39 -13.91 -9.35 -2.59
CA LEU A 39 -14.43 -10.70 -2.40
C LEU A 39 -14.39 -11.16 -0.93
N SER A 40 -13.75 -10.40 -0.04
CA SER A 40 -13.70 -10.71 1.38
C SER A 40 -15.02 -10.38 2.08
N LYS A 41 -15.24 -10.97 3.26
CA LYS A 41 -16.42 -10.70 4.08
C LYS A 41 -16.48 -9.23 4.53
N GLU A 42 -15.34 -8.69 4.98
CA GLU A 42 -15.27 -7.34 5.55
C GLU A 42 -15.13 -6.24 4.50
N LYS A 43 -14.75 -6.60 3.26
CA LYS A 43 -14.57 -5.67 2.12
C LYS A 43 -13.74 -4.46 2.51
N LEU A 44 -12.51 -4.72 2.89
CA LEU A 44 -11.55 -3.71 3.32
C LEU A 44 -10.54 -3.41 2.21
N SER A 45 -9.68 -2.46 2.49
CA SER A 45 -8.60 -2.03 1.62
C SER A 45 -7.39 -1.68 2.46
N SER A 46 -6.22 -2.01 1.95
CA SER A 46 -4.93 -1.56 2.48
C SER A 46 -4.44 -0.38 1.66
N ALA A 47 -3.76 0.57 2.29
CA ALA A 47 -3.04 1.63 1.58
C ALA A 47 -1.54 1.35 1.65
N CYS A 48 -0.84 1.45 0.53
CA CYS A 48 0.59 1.17 0.41
C CYS A 48 1.34 2.35 -0.19
N ILE A 49 2.48 2.71 0.39
CA ILE A 49 3.49 3.56 -0.23
C ILE A 49 4.67 2.69 -0.62
N ILE A 50 4.92 2.56 -1.92
CA ILE A 50 6.08 1.86 -2.45
C ILE A 50 7.21 2.88 -2.64
N MET A 51 8.29 2.73 -1.88
CA MET A 51 9.46 3.60 -2.01
C MET A 51 10.33 3.16 -3.19
N LYS A 52 11.04 4.09 -3.80
CA LYS A 52 12.22 3.80 -4.62
C LYS A 52 13.27 3.08 -3.76
N PRO A 53 14.03 2.13 -4.34
CA PRO A 53 15.15 1.49 -3.66
C PRO A 53 16.09 2.49 -3.00
N THR A 54 16.71 2.11 -1.87
CA THR A 54 17.77 2.91 -1.26
C THR A 54 18.94 3.07 -2.22
N LYS A 55 19.78 4.08 -1.97
CA LYS A 55 21.10 4.18 -2.63
C LYS A 55 21.85 2.85 -2.45
N GLY A 56 22.39 2.32 -3.55
CA GLY A 56 23.04 0.99 -3.57
C GLY A 56 22.08 -0.20 -3.73
N GLN A 57 20.77 0.02 -3.88
CA GLN A 57 19.76 -1.04 -4.11
C GLN A 57 19.76 -2.14 -3.02
N HIS A 58 20.10 -1.78 -1.78
CA HIS A 58 20.13 -2.73 -0.68
C HIS A 58 18.72 -3.03 -0.16
N PHE A 59 17.85 -2.03 -0.11
CA PHE A 59 16.52 -2.14 0.51
C PHE A 59 15.44 -1.34 -0.24
N GLN A 60 14.23 -1.88 -0.30
CA GLN A 60 13.03 -1.17 -0.77
C GLN A 60 11.92 -1.33 0.26
N ALA A 61 11.48 -0.21 0.82
CA ALA A 61 10.41 -0.17 1.82
C ALA A 61 9.05 -0.11 1.12
N ILE A 62 8.08 -0.84 1.68
CA ILE A 62 6.66 -0.76 1.31
C ILE A 62 5.89 -0.48 2.60
N TYR A 63 5.57 0.78 2.88
CA TYR A 63 4.81 1.15 4.07
C TYR A 63 3.33 0.86 3.85
N MET A 64 2.66 0.28 4.84
CA MET A 64 1.28 -0.19 4.69
C MET A 64 0.41 0.12 5.90
N ILE A 65 -0.80 0.64 5.64
CA ILE A 65 -1.95 0.48 6.54
C ILE A 65 -2.68 -0.78 6.10
N MET A 66 -2.68 -1.84 6.92
CA MET A 66 -3.17 -3.16 6.53
C MET A 66 -4.66 -3.30 6.82
N GLU A 67 -5.46 -3.48 5.75
CA GLU A 67 -6.93 -3.65 5.78
C GLU A 67 -7.68 -2.63 6.66
N GLY A 68 -7.17 -1.40 6.79
CA GLY A 68 -7.71 -0.37 7.70
C GLY A 68 -8.72 0.60 7.08
N ILE A 69 -9.05 0.43 5.80
CA ILE A 69 -9.87 1.35 5.00
C ILE A 69 -11.05 0.57 4.41
N LYS A 70 -12.26 1.14 4.42
CA LYS A 70 -13.41 0.48 3.76
C LYS A 70 -13.20 0.46 2.24
N TYR A 71 -13.62 -0.60 1.58
CA TYR A 71 -13.62 -0.66 0.12
C TYR A 71 -14.38 0.55 -0.47
N PRO A 72 -13.75 1.37 -1.33
CA PRO A 72 -14.28 2.69 -1.71
C PRO A 72 -15.21 2.66 -2.94
N TYR A 73 -15.76 1.49 -3.29
CA TYR A 73 -16.66 1.35 -4.43
C TYR A 73 -17.96 0.63 -4.04
N PRO A 74 -19.13 1.07 -4.58
CA PRO A 74 -19.29 2.21 -5.49
C PRO A 74 -19.16 3.58 -4.80
N ASP A 75 -19.35 3.62 -3.48
CA ASP A 75 -19.31 4.84 -2.69
C ASP A 75 -17.95 5.01 -2.00
N SER A 76 -17.37 6.20 -2.14
CA SER A 76 -16.10 6.54 -1.47
C SER A 76 -16.24 6.63 0.04
N ASN A 77 -15.10 6.79 0.72
CA ASN A 77 -15.05 7.10 2.14
C ASN A 77 -13.93 8.08 2.46
N LYS A 78 -14.10 8.79 3.57
CA LYS A 78 -13.21 9.88 4.00
C LYS A 78 -11.73 9.50 4.07
N LYS A 79 -11.38 8.27 4.47
CA LYS A 79 -9.97 7.83 4.53
C LYS A 79 -9.37 7.70 3.12
N PHE A 80 -10.12 7.10 2.20
CA PHE A 80 -9.73 6.98 0.80
C PHE A 80 -9.59 8.37 0.15
N ASP A 81 -10.55 9.26 0.37
CA ASP A 81 -10.52 10.62 -0.18
C ASP A 81 -9.30 11.41 0.30
N LEU A 82 -9.00 11.35 1.61
CA LEU A 82 -7.83 12.01 2.20
C LEU A 82 -6.51 11.50 1.61
N ILE A 83 -6.35 10.19 1.44
CA ILE A 83 -5.13 9.63 0.83
C ILE A 83 -4.95 10.15 -0.60
N ASN A 84 -6.04 10.20 -1.38
CA ASN A 84 -6.00 10.76 -2.74
C ASN A 84 -5.65 12.25 -2.73
N GLU A 85 -6.25 13.03 -1.83
CA GLU A 85 -5.96 14.46 -1.66
C GLU A 85 -4.47 14.70 -1.34
N TRP A 86 -3.93 14.00 -0.35
CA TRP A 86 -2.53 14.15 0.07
C TRP A 86 -1.54 13.72 -1.01
N ALA A 87 -1.83 12.63 -1.73
CA ALA A 87 -1.00 12.19 -2.83
C ALA A 87 -1.02 13.20 -4.01
N ASN A 88 -2.20 13.73 -4.33
CA ASN A 88 -2.39 14.70 -5.41
C ASN A 88 -1.65 16.02 -5.15
N ALA A 89 -1.50 16.44 -3.89
CA ALA A 89 -0.70 17.62 -3.53
C ALA A 89 0.77 17.52 -3.99
N TYR A 90 1.29 16.31 -4.19
CA TYR A 90 2.64 16.05 -4.72
C TYR A 90 2.62 15.43 -6.12
N HIS A 91 1.50 15.54 -6.84
CA HIS A 91 1.30 15.00 -8.19
C HIS A 91 1.48 13.47 -8.28
N ILE A 92 1.20 12.74 -7.19
CA ILE A 92 1.25 11.29 -7.16
C ILE A 92 -0.16 10.74 -7.37
N GLN A 93 -0.36 10.00 -8.46
CA GLN A 93 -1.61 9.32 -8.71
C GLN A 93 -1.72 8.05 -7.84
N VAL A 94 -2.76 7.97 -7.01
CA VAL A 94 -3.12 6.74 -6.29
C VAL A 94 -3.77 5.75 -7.26
N LYS A 95 -3.30 4.50 -7.23
CA LYS A 95 -3.81 3.42 -8.10
C LYS A 95 -4.50 2.34 -7.26
N GLY A 96 -5.40 1.58 -7.87
CA GLY A 96 -6.10 0.47 -7.21
C GLY A 96 -5.67 -0.89 -7.76
N LEU A 97 -5.64 -1.91 -6.91
CA LEU A 97 -5.42 -3.31 -7.29
C LEU A 97 -6.27 -4.23 -6.41
N ASP A 98 -7.05 -5.10 -7.03
CA ASP A 98 -7.82 -6.12 -6.32
C ASP A 98 -6.91 -7.29 -5.91
N VAL A 99 -7.00 -7.69 -4.65
CA VAL A 99 -6.19 -8.76 -4.05
C VAL A 99 -7.02 -9.62 -3.10
N LYS A 100 -6.45 -10.77 -2.70
CA LYS A 100 -6.98 -11.60 -1.62
C LYS A 100 -6.85 -10.93 -0.26
N SER A 101 -7.71 -11.27 0.68
CA SER A 101 -7.63 -10.73 2.04
C SER A 101 -6.50 -11.39 2.82
N ARG A 102 -5.96 -10.66 3.81
CA ARG A 102 -5.02 -11.24 4.78
C ARG A 102 -5.62 -12.48 5.45
N ALA A 103 -6.92 -12.50 5.72
CA ALA A 103 -7.60 -13.63 6.36
C ALA A 103 -7.51 -14.96 5.55
N ASP A 104 -7.20 -14.90 4.25
CA ASP A 104 -7.06 -16.09 3.40
C ASP A 104 -5.71 -16.82 3.58
N PHE A 105 -4.85 -16.31 4.46
CA PHE A 105 -3.49 -16.82 4.67
C PHE A 105 -3.28 -17.20 6.14
N ALA A 106 -2.43 -18.19 6.41
CA ALA A 106 -2.08 -18.56 7.79
C ALA A 106 -1.18 -17.51 8.46
N GLU A 107 -0.22 -16.96 7.72
CA GLU A 107 0.85 -16.12 8.23
C GLU A 107 1.01 -14.83 7.41
N ASP A 108 1.50 -13.77 8.05
CA ASP A 108 1.72 -12.46 7.42
C ASP A 108 2.78 -12.58 6.32
N GLU A 109 3.80 -13.40 6.54
CA GLU A 109 4.87 -13.68 5.59
C GLU A 109 4.33 -14.27 4.29
N LEU A 110 3.34 -15.17 4.36
CA LEU A 110 2.70 -15.76 3.19
C LEU A 110 1.87 -14.72 2.44
N TYR A 111 1.11 -13.90 3.16
CA TYR A 111 0.34 -12.81 2.58
C TYR A 111 1.26 -11.79 1.89
N PHE A 112 2.36 -11.39 2.53
CA PHE A 112 3.34 -10.47 1.97
C PHE A 112 4.10 -11.08 0.78
N ALA A 113 4.36 -12.38 0.77
CA ALA A 113 4.91 -13.07 -0.39
C ALA A 113 3.94 -13.00 -1.58
N TYR A 114 2.66 -13.26 -1.35
CA TYR A 114 1.60 -13.12 -2.34
C TYR A 114 1.50 -11.68 -2.88
N LEU A 115 1.44 -10.67 -2.00
CA LEU A 115 1.36 -9.27 -2.42
C LEU A 115 2.58 -8.83 -3.25
N LYS A 116 3.80 -9.26 -2.87
CA LYS A 116 5.00 -9.01 -3.69
C LYS A 116 4.86 -9.63 -5.08
N GLY A 117 4.24 -10.81 -5.19
CA GLY A 117 3.94 -11.46 -6.46
C GLY A 117 2.97 -10.62 -7.31
N ALA A 118 1.84 -10.22 -6.74
CA ALA A 118 0.82 -9.41 -7.40
C ALA A 118 1.38 -8.05 -7.87
N LEU A 119 2.07 -7.33 -6.99
CA LEU A 119 2.67 -6.04 -7.31
C LEU A 119 3.76 -6.14 -8.40
N ARG A 120 4.49 -7.26 -8.45
CA ARG A 120 5.50 -7.49 -9.51
C ARG A 120 4.84 -7.81 -10.84
N LEU A 121 3.74 -8.55 -10.85
CA LEU A 121 2.96 -8.83 -12.06
C LEU A 121 2.46 -7.53 -12.70
N GLU A 122 1.97 -6.61 -11.86
CA GLU A 122 1.51 -5.27 -12.25
C GLU A 122 2.65 -4.24 -12.41
N ARG A 123 3.91 -4.67 -12.33
CA ARG A 123 5.13 -3.84 -12.51
C ARG A 123 5.30 -2.69 -11.51
N TYR A 124 4.62 -2.72 -10.36
CA TYR A 124 4.84 -1.80 -9.25
C TYR A 124 6.10 -2.12 -8.43
N LEU A 125 6.54 -3.39 -8.46
CA LEU A 125 7.82 -3.80 -7.89
C LEU A 125 8.77 -4.28 -9.00
N PRO A 126 10.09 -4.02 -8.86
CA PRO A 126 11.07 -4.52 -9.81
C PRO A 126 11.10 -6.06 -9.83
N PRO A 127 11.58 -6.65 -10.95
CA PRO A 127 11.80 -8.08 -11.04
C PRO A 127 12.77 -8.57 -9.96
N LEU A 128 12.67 -9.85 -9.61
CA LEU A 128 13.66 -10.49 -8.74
C LEU A 128 15.02 -10.44 -9.46
N GLN A 129 16.04 -9.96 -8.74
CA GLN A 129 17.44 -9.98 -9.15
C GLN A 129 18.12 -11.21 -8.54
#